data_AF-A0A963EP18-F1
#
_entry.id   AF-A0A963EP18-F1
#
_cell.length_a   1.000
_cell.length_b   1.000
_cell.length_c   1.000
_cell.angle_alpha   90.00
_cell.angle_beta   90.00
_cell.angle_gamma   90.00
#
_symmetry.space_group_name_H-M   'P 1'
#
loop_
_entity.id
_entity.type
_entity.pdbx_description
1 polymer ?
#
loop_
_entity_poly.entity_id
_entity_poly.type
_entity_poly.pdbx_seq_one_letter_code
_entity_poly.pdbx_strand_id
1 'polypeptide(L)'
;YYRWLFFAAGPLESALSNKALGVEVPPDRERMVGYGKLSTVIDTLEAAVSGRSYLCGNIFTAADVYLGSQIGWGLQFGTIDKRPAFEEYWAQISDRDAYRRASELDDAAMPANK
;
A
#
# COMPACT_ATOMS: atom_id res chain seq x y z
N TYR A 1 3.86 -11.22 9.49
CA TYR A 1 3.02 -10.19 10.15
C TYR A 1 3.79 -8.89 10.41
N TYR A 2 4.55 -8.75 11.51
CA TYR A 2 5.18 -7.47 11.90
C TYR A 2 6.09 -6.86 10.83
N ARG A 3 6.83 -7.68 10.08
CA ARG A 3 7.62 -7.22 8.93
C ARG A 3 6.81 -6.31 8.01
N TRP A 4 5.58 -6.68 7.68
CA TRP A 4 4.76 -5.95 6.72
C TRP A 4 4.13 -4.69 7.31
N LEU A 5 3.76 -4.72 8.60
CA LEU A 5 3.31 -3.51 9.30
C LEU A 5 4.41 -2.45 9.35
N PHE A 6 5.64 -2.83 9.74
CA PHE A 6 6.77 -1.90 9.80
C PHE A 6 7.30 -1.51 8.42
N PHE A 7 7.16 -2.38 7.41
CA PHE A 7 7.51 -2.03 6.04
C PHE A 7 6.56 -0.97 5.46
N ALA A 8 5.25 -1.11 5.68
CA ALA A 8 4.25 -0.14 5.23
C ALA A 8 4.42 1.22 5.92
N ALA A 9 4.48 1.23 7.26
CA ALA A 9 4.58 2.47 8.06
C ALA A 9 5.95 3.17 7.98
N GLY A 10 6.97 2.47 7.48
CA GLY A 10 8.32 3.00 7.37
C GLY A 10 8.72 3.19 5.92
N PRO A 11 9.41 2.21 5.30
CA PRO A 11 9.91 2.33 3.94
C PRO A 11 8.89 2.76 2.88
N LEU A 12 7.70 2.15 2.84
CA LEU A 12 6.71 2.42 1.81
C LEU A 12 6.14 3.83 1.91
N GLU A 13 5.63 4.21 3.08
CA GLU A 13 5.12 5.55 3.32
C GLU A 13 6.19 6.63 3.09
N SER A 14 7.41 6.44 3.61
CA SER A 14 8.51 7.39 3.43
C SER A 14 8.89 7.59 1.96
N ALA A 15 8.94 6.51 1.17
CA ALA A 15 9.28 6.57 -0.24
C ALA A 15 8.20 7.29 -1.06
N LEU A 16 6.92 6.99 -0.79
CA LEU A 16 5.79 7.61 -1.47
C LEU A 16 5.62 9.08 -1.09
N SER A 17 5.79 9.44 0.19
CA SER A 17 5.79 10.84 0.63
C SER A 17 6.89 11.64 -0.05
N ASN A 18 8.13 11.12 -0.10
CA ASN A 18 9.22 11.79 -0.78
C ASN A 18 8.97 11.94 -2.30
N LYS A 19 8.42 10.90 -2.95
CA LYS A 19 7.99 11.00 -4.36
C LYS A 19 6.97 12.13 -4.54
N ALA A 20 5.95 12.19 -3.69
CA ALA A 20 4.90 13.21 -3.75
C ALA A 20 5.41 14.63 -3.47
N LEU A 21 6.43 14.76 -2.61
CA LEU A 21 7.08 16.04 -2.28
C LEU A 21 8.17 16.44 -3.28
N GLY A 22 8.49 15.62 -4.28
CA GLY A 22 9.58 15.88 -5.22
C GLY A 22 10.97 15.81 -4.59
N VAL A 23 11.13 15.08 -3.49
CA VAL A 23 12.41 14.90 -2.82
C VAL A 23 13.25 13.89 -3.59
N GLU A 24 14.33 14.36 -4.20
CA GLU A 24 15.32 13.52 -4.88
C GLU A 24 16.45 13.14 -3.93
N VAL A 25 16.70 11.84 -3.78
CA VAL A 25 17.81 11.33 -2.99
C VAL A 25 18.99 11.02 -3.91
N PRO A 26 20.16 11.65 -3.69
CA PRO A 26 21.36 11.35 -4.47
C PRO A 26 21.77 9.87 -4.33
N PRO A 27 22.26 9.22 -5.40
CA PRO A 27 22.61 7.79 -5.37
C PRO A 27 23.62 7.41 -4.28
N ASP A 28 24.55 8.30 -3.94
CA ASP A 28 25.56 8.11 -2.88
C ASP A 28 24.98 8.24 -1.46
N ARG A 29 23.72 8.69 -1.32
CA ARG A 29 23.04 8.93 -0.04
C ARG A 29 21.83 8.04 0.20
N GLU A 30 21.54 7.08 -0.68
CA GLU A 30 20.41 6.15 -0.52
C GLU A 30 20.43 5.41 0.81
N ARG A 31 21.61 5.11 1.37
CA ARG A 31 21.74 4.45 2.68
C ARG A 31 21.33 5.34 3.86
N MET A 32 21.27 6.65 3.67
CA MET A 32 20.84 7.60 4.72
C MET A 32 19.31 7.63 4.86
N VAL A 33 18.58 7.35 3.78
CA VAL A 33 17.12 7.25 3.82
C VAL A 33 16.75 5.80 4.07
N GLY A 34 16.00 5.54 5.14
CA GLY A 34 15.70 4.16 5.59
C GLY A 34 14.95 3.27 4.58
N TYR A 35 14.44 3.86 3.48
CA TYR A 35 13.76 3.15 2.39
C TYR A 35 14.66 2.83 1.19
N GLY A 36 15.87 3.40 1.12
CA GLY A 36 16.75 3.25 -0.05
C GLY A 36 16.17 3.90 -1.31
N LYS A 37 15.86 3.08 -2.32
CA LYS A 37 15.26 3.52 -3.59
C LYS A 37 13.77 3.25 -3.61
N LEU A 38 13.00 4.18 -4.18
CA LEU A 38 11.57 3.97 -4.46
C LEU A 38 11.34 2.69 -5.27
N SER A 39 12.13 2.44 -6.32
CA SER A 39 11.98 1.22 -7.14
C SER A 39 12.11 -0.06 -6.31
N THR A 40 13.13 -0.14 -5.45
CA THR A 40 13.34 -1.29 -4.55
C THR A 40 12.16 -1.49 -3.60
N VAL A 41 11.58 -0.41 -3.09
CA VAL A 41 10.39 -0.48 -2.22
C VAL A 41 9.19 -1.04 -2.99
N ILE A 42 8.91 -0.54 -4.19
CA ILE A 42 7.79 -1.02 -5.00
C ILE A 42 8.01 -2.47 -5.46
N ASP A 43 9.23 -2.84 -5.85
CA ASP A 43 9.57 -4.22 -6.25
C ASP A 43 9.45 -5.19 -5.06
N THR A 44 9.84 -4.75 -3.86
CA THR A 44 9.64 -5.53 -2.63
C THR A 44 8.15 -5.71 -2.33
N LEU A 45 7.34 -4.67 -2.54
CA LEU A 45 5.90 -4.71 -2.36
C LEU A 45 5.24 -5.67 -3.36
N GLU A 46 5.63 -5.62 -4.63
CA GLU A 46 5.13 -6.52 -5.66
C GLU A 46 5.45 -7.98 -5.33
N ALA A 47 6.71 -8.27 -4.97
CA ALA A 47 7.12 -9.61 -4.56
C ALA A 47 6.38 -10.09 -3.30
N ALA A 48 5.95 -9.17 -2.43
CA ALA A 48 5.22 -9.49 -1.21
C ALA A 48 3.79 -9.98 -1.47
N VAL A 49 3.16 -9.55 -2.56
CA VAL A 49 1.74 -9.82 -2.86
C VAL A 49 1.56 -10.75 -4.06
N SER A 50 2.56 -10.86 -4.94
CA SER A 50 2.50 -11.70 -6.15
C SER A 50 2.14 -13.15 -5.83
N GLY A 51 1.04 -13.62 -6.41
CA GLY A 51 0.57 -15.00 -6.29
C GLY A 51 0.14 -15.42 -4.89
N ARG A 52 -0.16 -14.48 -3.99
CA ARG A 52 -0.55 -14.77 -2.59
C ARG A 52 -1.96 -14.31 -2.31
N SER A 53 -2.68 -15.10 -1.51
CA SER A 53 -3.96 -14.68 -0.95
C SER A 53 -3.77 -13.54 0.05
N TYR A 54 -2.90 -13.71 1.06
CA TYR A 54 -2.64 -12.68 2.08
C TYR A 54 -1.15 -12.60 2.41
N LEU A 55 -0.69 -11.46 2.94
CA LEU A 55 0.71 -11.17 3.29
C LEU A 55 1.30 -12.15 4.30
N CYS A 56 0.45 -12.74 5.14
CA CYS A 56 0.82 -13.70 6.17
C CYS A 56 0.39 -15.14 5.84
N GLY A 57 0.27 -15.48 4.55
CA GLY A 57 -0.13 -16.81 4.08
C GLY A 57 -1.62 -16.85 3.74
N ASN A 58 -2.37 -17.75 4.37
CA ASN A 58 -3.78 -18.01 4.02
C ASN A 58 -4.76 -17.37 5.01
N ILE A 59 -4.29 -16.52 5.93
CA ILE A 59 -5.11 -15.86 6.94
C ILE A 59 -5.05 -14.35 6.69
N PHE A 60 -6.22 -13.72 6.59
CA PHE A 60 -6.33 -12.27 6.53
C PHE A 60 -6.05 -11.67 7.91
N THR A 61 -5.18 -10.66 7.95
CA THR A 61 -4.68 -10.03 9.17
C THR A 61 -4.71 -8.51 9.06
N ALA A 62 -4.40 -7.80 10.15
CA ALA A 62 -4.27 -6.35 10.11
C ALA A 62 -3.15 -5.86 9.17
N ALA A 63 -2.17 -6.71 8.82
CA ALA A 63 -1.17 -6.36 7.81
C ALA A 63 -1.81 -6.19 6.43
N ASP A 64 -2.79 -7.03 6.10
CA ASP A 64 -3.53 -6.98 4.84
C ASP A 64 -4.47 -5.77 4.79
N VAL A 65 -5.07 -5.42 5.94
CA VAL A 65 -5.83 -4.17 6.08
C VAL A 65 -4.92 -2.98 5.79
N TYR A 66 -3.80 -2.85 6.49
CA TYR A 66 -2.98 -1.65 6.45
C TYR A 66 -2.21 -1.51 5.12
N LEU A 67 -1.39 -2.51 4.77
CA LEU A 67 -0.56 -2.47 3.56
C LEU A 67 -1.42 -2.62 2.29
N GLY A 68 -2.50 -3.42 2.36
CA GLY A 68 -3.46 -3.52 1.28
C GLY A 68 -4.20 -2.22 0.99
N SER A 69 -4.58 -1.45 2.03
CA SER A 69 -5.16 -0.12 1.85
C SER A 69 -4.17 0.85 1.20
N GLN A 70 -2.87 0.79 1.54
CA GLN A 70 -1.86 1.60 0.86
C GLN A 70 -1.75 1.26 -0.64
N ILE A 71 -1.89 -0.03 -1.02
CA ILE A 71 -1.97 -0.42 -2.43
C ILE A 71 -3.24 0.17 -3.06
N GLY A 72 -4.41 -0.03 -2.46
CA GLY A 72 -5.69 0.44 -3.00
C GLY A 72 -5.72 1.94 -3.24
N TRP A 73 -5.40 2.74 -2.21
CA TRP A 73 -5.28 4.19 -2.34
C TRP A 73 -4.19 4.60 -3.33
N GLY A 74 -3.06 3.89 -3.34
CA GLY A 74 -1.96 4.16 -4.25
C GLY A 74 -2.34 3.98 -5.72
N LEU A 75 -3.12 2.95 -6.03
CA LEU A 75 -3.69 2.71 -7.36
C LEU A 75 -4.76 3.75 -7.71
N GLN A 76 -5.64 4.09 -6.77
CA GLN A 76 -6.72 5.05 -6.97
C GLN A 76 -6.20 6.47 -7.27
N PHE A 77 -5.17 6.91 -6.55
CA PHE A 77 -4.58 8.24 -6.73
C PHE A 77 -3.37 8.27 -7.68
N GLY A 78 -2.94 7.12 -8.20
CA GLY A 78 -1.79 7.02 -9.11
C GLY A 78 -0.44 7.31 -8.45
N THR A 79 -0.33 7.20 -7.12
CA THR A 79 0.96 7.34 -6.42
C THR A 79 1.80 6.07 -6.52
N ILE A 80 1.13 4.91 -6.65
CA ILE A 80 1.73 3.61 -6.99
C ILE A 80 1.38 3.27 -8.44
N ASP A 81 2.41 2.92 -9.22
CA ASP A 81 2.21 2.51 -10.61
C ASP A 81 1.45 1.19 -10.67
N LYS A 82 0.55 1.07 -11.66
CA LYS A 82 -0.25 -0.14 -11.85
C LYS A 82 0.66 -1.33 -12.19
N ARG A 83 0.49 -2.42 -11.45
CA ARG A 83 1.09 -3.73 -11.72
C ARG A 83 0.01 -4.81 -11.52
N PRO A 84 -0.02 -5.88 -12.34
CA PRO A 84 -1.05 -6.92 -12.21
C PRO A 84 -1.16 -7.48 -10.79
N ALA A 85 -0.03 -7.72 -10.13
CA ALA A 85 -0.01 -8.22 -8.75
C ALA A 85 -0.67 -7.27 -7.75
N PHE A 86 -0.59 -5.95 -7.95
CA PHE A 86 -1.26 -4.96 -7.10
C PHE A 86 -2.75 -4.91 -7.34
N GLU A 87 -3.16 -4.95 -8.61
CA GLU A 87 -4.58 -4.93 -8.98
C GLU A 87 -5.29 -6.19 -8.51
N GLU A 88 -4.68 -7.37 -8.72
CA GLU A 88 -5.20 -8.67 -8.25
C GLU A 88 -5.30 -8.70 -6.72
N TYR A 89 -4.23 -8.29 -6.03
CA TYR A 89 -4.22 -8.29 -4.58
C TYR A 89 -5.26 -7.32 -4.00
N TRP A 90 -5.36 -6.10 -4.55
CA TRP A 90 -6.36 -5.11 -4.14
C TRP A 90 -7.79 -5.59 -4.41
N ALA A 91 -8.05 -6.17 -5.58
CA ALA A 91 -9.37 -6.71 -5.92
C ALA A 91 -9.80 -7.77 -4.90
N GLN A 92 -8.90 -8.66 -4.51
CA GLN A 92 -9.21 -9.70 -3.55
C GLN A 92 -9.53 -9.16 -2.14
N ILE A 93 -8.81 -8.13 -1.66
CA ILE A 93 -9.05 -7.58 -0.32
C ILE A 93 -10.25 -6.64 -0.26
N SER A 94 -10.52 -5.91 -1.35
CA SER A 94 -11.65 -4.97 -1.46
C SER A 94 -12.99 -5.67 -1.74
N ASP A 95 -12.99 -6.91 -2.27
CA ASP A 95 -14.23 -7.69 -2.44
C ASP A 95 -14.82 -8.21 -1.11
N ARG A 96 -14.06 -8.13 0.00
CA ARG A 96 -14.53 -8.59 1.32
C ARG A 96 -15.76 -7.80 1.78
N ASP A 97 -16.78 -8.49 2.30
CA ASP A 97 -18.00 -7.88 2.85
C ASP A 97 -17.71 -6.77 3.88
N ALA A 98 -16.70 -6.97 4.72
CA ALA A 98 -16.30 -5.99 5.72
C ALA A 98 -15.79 -4.68 5.11
N TYR A 99 -15.11 -4.73 3.96
CA TYR A 99 -14.66 -3.54 3.25
C TYR A 99 -15.86 -2.80 2.65
N ARG A 100 -16.73 -3.50 1.92
CA ARG A 100 -17.95 -2.91 1.34
C ARG A 100 -18.81 -2.23 2.40
N ARG A 101 -19.05 -2.90 3.53
CA ARG A 101 -19.80 -2.34 4.65
C ARG A 101 -19.13 -1.09 5.23
N ALA A 102 -17.80 -1.08 5.35
CA ALA A 102 -17.07 0.09 5.84
C ALA A 102 -17.21 1.27 4.86
N SER A 103 -17.04 1.02 3.56
CA SER A 103 -17.23 2.05 2.53
C SER A 103 -18.65 2.61 2.51
N GLU A 104 -19.68 1.78 2.63
CA GLU A 104 -21.08 2.23 2.73
C GLU A 104 -21.32 3.14 3.94
N LEU A 105 -20.69 2.82 5.09
CA LEU A 105 -20.78 3.65 6.30
C LEU A 105 -20.03 4.97 6.13
N ASP A 106 -18.85 4.95 5.52
CA ASP A 106 -18.06 6.16 5.23
C ASP A 106 -18.82 7.08 4.26
N ASP A 107 -19.38 6.52 3.17
CA ASP A 107 -20.19 7.25 2.19
C ASP A 107 -21.44 7.87 2.83
N ALA A 108 -22.12 7.13 3.73
CA ALA A 108 -23.29 7.63 4.44
C ALA A 108 -22.96 8.73 5.47
N ALA A 109 -21.73 8.75 5.99
CA ALA A 109 -21.25 9.76 6.93
C ALA A 109 -20.74 11.03 6.24
N MET A 110 -20.50 11.01 4.93
CA MET A 110 -20.06 12.18 4.18
C MET A 110 -21.12 13.29 4.26
N PRO A 111 -20.73 14.51 4.69
CA PRO A 111 -21.69 15.61 4.72
C PRO A 111 -22.16 15.90 3.31
N ALA A 112 -23.47 16.06 3.13
CA ALA A 112 -24.01 16.57 1.87
C ALA A 112 -23.32 17.91 1.58
N ASN A 113 -22.61 17.98 0.44
CA ASN A 113 -21.89 19.19 0.02
C ASN A 113 -22.79 20.42 0.20
N LYS A 114 -22.29 21.40 0.96
CA LYS A 114 -22.91 22.73 1.09
C LYS A 114 -22.61 23.57 -0.15
#